data_AF-A0A4Y7L2X3-F1
#
_entry.id   AF-A0A4Y7L2X3-F1
#
_cell.length_a   1.000
_cell.length_b   1.000
_cell.length_c   1.000
_cell.angle_alpha   90.00
_cell.angle_beta   90.00
_cell.angle_gamma   90.00
#
_symmetry.space_group_name_H-M   'P 1'
#
loop_
_entity.id
_entity.type
_entity.pdbx_description
1 polymer ?
#
loop_
_entity_poly.entity_id
_entity_poly.type
_entity_poly.pdbx_seq_one_letter_code
_entity_poly.pdbx_strand_id
1 'polypeptide(L)'
;MEMKTKDYSEHDLDHAFDPNDSEDITRWEVLLLKLTQFQPDAESKTNAILAAISKLEQSLVKDPFNPNTVWWLGNAYKERGLMTPYYNVAAIYFDRAIEFYELALMEPNRQQEQKTLPLHMKRYHPGQRPGSCAYRLDGVRSRVSRSWIVEHQIQLV
;
A
#
# COMPACT_ATOMS: atom_id res chain seq x y z
N MET A 1 -12.00 -1.44 -12.89
CA MET A 1 -11.13 -0.33 -13.31
C MET A 1 -9.77 -0.97 -13.54
N GLU A 2 -9.43 -1.27 -14.79
CA GLU A 2 -8.11 -1.83 -15.13
C GLU A 2 -7.07 -0.76 -14.84
N MET A 3 -6.26 -1.00 -13.81
CA MET A 3 -5.08 -0.17 -13.55
C MET A 3 -4.10 -0.50 -14.67
N LYS A 4 -3.97 0.39 -15.65
CA LYS A 4 -3.05 0.20 -16.76
C LYS A 4 -1.65 0.02 -16.17
N THR A 5 -1.12 -1.20 -16.24
CA THR A 5 0.32 -1.41 -16.16
C THR A 5 0.89 -0.58 -17.30
N LYS A 6 1.58 0.53 -16.99
CA LYS A 6 2.43 1.20 -17.97
C LYS A 6 3.36 0.11 -18.49
N ASP A 7 3.14 -0.34 -19.71
CA ASP A 7 4.13 -1.13 -20.43
C ASP A 7 5.36 -0.23 -20.50
N TYR A 8 6.38 -0.58 -19.73
CA TYR A 8 7.65 0.14 -19.71
C TYR A 8 8.21 0.06 -21.15
N SER A 9 8.02 1.17 -21.88
CA SER A 9 8.36 1.35 -23.28
C SER A 9 9.88 1.26 -23.47
N GLU A 10 10.35 0.89 -24.67
CA GLU A 10 11.78 0.86 -25.06
C GLU A 10 12.52 2.17 -24.72
N HIS A 11 11.81 3.30 -24.57
CA HIS A 11 12.33 4.59 -24.11
C HIS A 11 12.97 4.58 -22.70
N ASP A 12 12.72 3.56 -21.89
CA ASP A 12 13.25 3.45 -20.52
C ASP A 12 14.65 2.84 -20.43
N LEU A 13 15.20 2.33 -21.53
CA LEU A 13 16.48 1.60 -21.51
C LEU A 13 17.70 2.51 -21.33
N ASP A 14 17.57 3.79 -21.69
CA ASP A 14 18.61 4.83 -21.51
C ASP A 14 18.32 5.77 -20.32
N HIS A 15 17.24 5.52 -19.58
CA HIS A 15 16.84 6.36 -18.46
C HIS A 15 17.76 6.12 -17.26
N ALA A 16 18.58 7.11 -16.95
CA ALA A 16 19.44 7.09 -15.77
C ALA A 16 18.59 7.32 -14.51
N PHE A 17 18.72 6.42 -13.53
CA PHE A 17 18.05 6.55 -12.24
C PHE A 17 18.34 7.90 -11.57
N ASP A 18 17.31 8.71 -11.35
CA ASP A 18 17.38 9.89 -10.50
C ASP A 18 16.93 9.54 -9.07
N PRO A 19 17.83 9.51 -8.07
CA PRO A 19 17.48 9.27 -6.68
C PRO A 19 16.56 10.36 -6.10
N ASN A 20 16.37 11.46 -6.82
CA ASN A 20 15.48 12.52 -6.43
C ASN A 20 14.07 12.42 -7.06
N ASP A 21 13.89 11.65 -8.13
CA ASP A 21 12.60 11.49 -8.80
C ASP A 21 11.72 10.45 -8.09
N SER A 22 10.49 10.85 -7.76
CA SER A 22 9.48 9.99 -7.16
C SER A 22 9.06 8.82 -8.05
N GLU A 23 9.01 8.99 -9.38
CA GLU A 23 8.60 7.92 -10.29
C GLU A 23 9.68 6.84 -10.36
N ASP A 24 10.96 7.26 -10.43
CA ASP A 24 12.11 6.37 -10.38
C ASP A 24 12.21 5.59 -9.09
N ILE A 25 12.13 6.27 -7.94
CA ILE A 25 12.09 5.60 -6.64
C ILE A 25 10.96 4.58 -6.64
N THR A 26 9.75 4.96 -7.05
CA THR A 26 8.60 4.05 -7.07
C THR A 26 8.87 2.83 -7.93
N ARG A 27 9.40 3.01 -9.14
CA ARG A 27 9.74 1.90 -10.04
C ARG A 27 10.70 0.91 -9.40
N TRP A 28 11.81 1.39 -8.83
CA TRP A 28 12.83 0.53 -8.22
C TRP A 28 12.32 -0.20 -6.97
N GLU A 29 11.56 0.48 -6.11
CA GLU A 29 11.01 -0.17 -4.91
C GLU A 29 9.92 -1.18 -5.24
N VAL A 30 9.15 -0.96 -6.31
CA VAL A 30 8.21 -1.96 -6.83
C VAL A 30 8.93 -3.19 -7.35
N LEU A 31 10.05 -3.00 -8.07
CA LEU A 31 10.89 -4.12 -8.49
C LEU A 31 11.48 -4.85 -7.29
N LEU A 32 11.97 -4.13 -6.27
CA LEU A 32 12.45 -4.74 -5.03
C LEU A 32 11.34 -5.57 -4.35
N LEU A 33 10.13 -5.03 -4.25
CA LEU A 33 8.96 -5.74 -3.71
C LEU A 33 8.67 -7.02 -4.48
N LYS A 34 8.65 -6.97 -5.81
CA LYS A 34 8.47 -8.17 -6.64
C LYS A 34 9.61 -9.18 -6.42
N LEU A 35 10.85 -8.72 -6.33
CA LEU A 35 12.01 -9.58 -6.07
C LEU A 35 11.98 -10.25 -4.70
N THR A 36 11.26 -9.69 -3.73
CA THR A 36 11.13 -10.29 -2.38
C THR A 36 10.57 -11.71 -2.42
N GLN A 37 9.81 -12.08 -3.45
CA GLN A 37 9.27 -13.44 -3.61
C GLN A 37 10.34 -14.50 -3.87
N PHE A 38 11.53 -14.08 -4.33
CA PHE A 38 12.65 -14.95 -4.65
C PHE A 38 13.75 -14.94 -3.58
N GLN A 39 13.56 -14.22 -2.47
CA GLN A 39 14.55 -14.14 -1.40
C GLN A 39 14.70 -15.50 -0.70
N PRO A 40 15.94 -15.87 -0.30
CA PRO A 40 16.25 -17.22 0.17
C PRO A 40 15.66 -17.53 1.55
N ASP A 41 15.45 -16.51 2.37
CA ASP A 41 14.95 -16.64 3.73
C ASP A 41 13.96 -15.52 4.10
N ALA A 42 13.19 -15.75 5.17
CA ALA A 42 12.13 -14.85 5.62
C ALA A 42 12.65 -13.53 6.20
N GLU A 43 13.88 -13.49 6.72
CA GLU A 43 14.49 -12.28 7.26
C GLU A 43 14.92 -11.35 6.10
N SER A 44 15.61 -11.88 5.11
CA SER A 44 15.95 -11.18 3.87
C SER A 44 14.71 -10.62 3.18
N LYS A 45 13.63 -11.42 3.10
CA LYS A 45 12.33 -10.98 2.58
C LYS A 45 11.76 -9.82 3.39
N THR A 46 11.77 -9.94 4.72
CA THR A 46 11.28 -8.90 5.63
C THR A 46 12.06 -7.59 5.46
N ASN A 47 13.40 -7.66 5.42
CA ASN A 47 14.26 -6.50 5.31
C ASN A 47 14.05 -5.77 3.98
N ALA A 48 13.92 -6.50 2.87
CA ALA A 48 13.61 -5.93 1.57
C ALA A 48 12.23 -5.24 1.55
N ILE A 49 11.20 -5.84 2.16
CA ILE A 49 9.88 -5.20 2.29
C ILE A 49 9.95 -3.91 3.11
N LEU A 50 10.66 -3.91 4.24
CA LEU A 50 10.81 -2.72 5.09
C LEU A 50 11.59 -1.60 4.39
N ALA A 51 12.62 -1.95 3.62
CA ALA A 51 13.36 -1.00 2.79
C ALA A 51 12.44 -0.35 1.75
N ALA A 52 11.64 -1.15 1.05
CA ALA A 52 10.67 -0.67 0.08
C ALA A 52 9.61 0.25 0.70
N ILE A 53 9.05 -0.10 1.87
CA ILE A 53 8.12 0.78 2.59
C ILE A 53 8.77 2.13 2.87
N SER A 54 9.98 2.14 3.44
CA SER A 54 10.68 3.38 3.79
C SER A 54 10.93 4.28 2.58
N LYS A 55 11.27 3.70 1.43
CA LYS A 55 11.56 4.44 0.21
C LYS A 55 10.32 4.88 -0.55
N LEU A 56 9.27 4.08 -0.57
CA LEU A 56 7.96 4.49 -1.10
C LEU A 56 7.32 5.61 -0.25
N GLU A 57 7.49 5.58 1.07
CA GLU A 57 7.07 6.69 1.94
C GLU A 57 7.85 7.97 1.64
N GLN A 58 9.16 7.88 1.39
CA GLN A 58 9.97 9.03 0.93
C GLN A 58 9.50 9.56 -0.44
N SER A 59 9.14 8.67 -1.37
CA SER A 59 8.58 9.05 -2.67
C SER A 59 7.26 9.80 -2.49
N LEU A 60 6.40 9.34 -1.57
CA LEU A 60 5.12 9.98 -1.26
C LEU A 60 5.28 11.37 -0.61
N VAL A 61 6.39 11.66 0.06
CA VAL A 61 6.65 13.04 0.54
C VAL A 61 6.86 14.01 -0.63
N LYS A 62 7.42 13.52 -1.75
CA LYS A 62 7.71 14.33 -2.95
C LYS A 62 6.51 14.45 -3.86
N ASP A 63 5.82 13.34 -4.10
CA ASP A 63 4.56 13.30 -4.83
C ASP A 63 3.49 12.58 -4.00
N PRO A 64 2.78 13.31 -3.11
CA PRO A 64 1.84 12.68 -2.17
C PRO A 64 0.57 12.13 -2.80
N PHE A 65 0.43 12.24 -4.12
CA PHE A 65 -0.76 11.85 -4.87
C PHE A 65 -0.45 10.90 -6.00
N ASN A 66 0.77 10.37 -6.07
CA ASN A 66 1.10 9.36 -7.05
C ASN A 66 0.28 8.09 -6.75
N PRO A 67 -0.78 7.79 -7.53
CA PRO A 67 -1.68 6.69 -7.20
C PRO A 67 -0.95 5.35 -7.28
N ASN A 68 0.08 5.26 -8.12
CA ASN A 68 0.93 4.08 -8.26
C ASN A 68 1.78 3.86 -6.99
N THR A 69 2.46 4.89 -6.48
CA THR A 69 3.23 4.80 -5.22
C THR A 69 2.34 4.42 -4.05
N VAL A 70 1.17 5.06 -3.93
CA VAL A 70 0.19 4.78 -2.87
C VAL A 70 -0.29 3.32 -2.96
N TRP A 71 -0.66 2.84 -4.15
CA TRP A 71 -1.09 1.46 -4.35
C TRP A 71 -0.01 0.44 -3.93
N TRP A 72 1.24 0.69 -4.33
CA TRP A 72 2.35 -0.20 -4.01
C TRP A 72 2.75 -0.16 -2.55
N LEU A 73 2.56 0.97 -1.86
CA LEU A 73 2.73 1.04 -0.42
C LEU A 73 1.71 0.14 0.29
N GLY A 74 0.45 0.13 -0.18
CA GLY A 74 -0.56 -0.84 0.28
C GLY A 74 -0.12 -2.29 0.10
N ASN A 75 0.43 -2.63 -1.07
CA ASN A 75 0.99 -3.97 -1.33
C ASN A 75 2.15 -4.32 -0.38
N ALA A 76 3.06 -3.39 -0.12
CA ALA A 76 4.18 -3.61 0.78
C ALA A 76 3.71 -3.90 2.22
N TYR A 77 2.73 -3.14 2.71
CA TYR A 77 2.12 -3.39 4.01
C TYR A 77 1.37 -4.73 4.07
N LYS A 78 0.65 -5.10 3.00
CA LYS A 78 0.01 -6.41 2.89
C LYS A 78 1.03 -7.55 2.97
N GLU A 79 2.12 -7.48 2.20
CA GLU A 79 3.19 -8.48 2.23
C GLU A 79 3.85 -8.55 3.62
N ARG A 80 4.04 -7.41 4.30
CA ARG A 80 4.54 -7.37 5.68
C ARG A 80 3.59 -8.06 6.67
N GLY A 81 2.29 -7.83 6.52
CA GLY A 81 1.26 -8.50 7.30
C GLY A 81 1.27 -10.02 7.09
N LEU A 82 1.43 -10.49 5.85
CA LEU A 82 1.52 -11.91 5.53
C LEU A 82 2.74 -12.61 6.14
N MET A 83 3.85 -11.89 6.32
CA MET A 83 5.06 -12.40 6.98
C MET A 83 4.98 -12.36 8.52
N THR A 84 3.94 -11.75 9.09
CA THR A 84 3.82 -11.57 10.55
C THR A 84 3.05 -12.74 11.17
N PRO A 85 3.67 -13.55 12.05
CA PRO A 85 3.04 -14.76 12.59
C PRO A 85 1.92 -14.46 13.60
N TYR A 86 1.98 -13.30 14.26
CA TYR A 86 1.02 -12.89 15.28
C TYR A 86 -0.13 -12.10 14.67
N TYR A 87 -1.35 -12.64 14.79
CA TYR A 87 -2.55 -12.06 14.19
C TYR A 87 -2.79 -10.59 14.57
N ASN A 88 -2.65 -10.27 15.86
CA ASN A 88 -2.85 -8.90 16.36
C ASN A 88 -1.86 -7.89 15.75
N VAL A 89 -0.63 -8.32 15.48
CA VAL A 89 0.39 -7.47 14.84
C VAL A 89 0.16 -7.41 13.32
N ALA A 90 -0.19 -8.53 12.70
CA ALA A 90 -0.52 -8.59 11.27
C ALA A 90 -1.71 -7.69 10.91
N ALA A 91 -2.74 -7.63 11.77
CA ALA A 91 -3.91 -6.78 11.59
C ALA A 91 -3.54 -5.31 11.39
N ILE A 92 -2.57 -4.79 12.14
CA ILE A 92 -2.12 -3.38 12.04
C ILE A 92 -1.57 -3.09 10.62
N TYR A 93 -0.86 -4.05 10.03
CA TYR A 93 -0.33 -3.89 8.67
C TYR A 93 -1.43 -4.01 7.61
N PHE A 94 -2.41 -4.90 7.80
CA PHE A 94 -3.55 -4.99 6.89
C PHE A 94 -4.44 -3.74 6.95
N ASP A 95 -4.66 -3.18 8.14
CA ASP A 95 -5.40 -1.92 8.30
C ASP A 95 -4.71 -0.79 7.53
N ARG A 96 -3.37 -0.67 7.65
CA ARG A 96 -2.60 0.28 6.83
C ARG A 96 -2.70 0.00 5.34
N ALA A 97 -2.65 -1.26 4.92
CA ALA A 97 -2.77 -1.61 3.51
C ALA A 97 -4.12 -1.14 2.92
N ILE A 98 -5.20 -1.33 3.68
CA ILE A 98 -6.54 -0.87 3.31
C ILE A 98 -6.57 0.66 3.19
N GLU A 99 -6.03 1.39 4.17
CA GLU A 99 -5.96 2.86 4.12
C GLU A 99 -5.28 3.36 2.83
N PHE A 100 -4.18 2.71 2.41
CA PHE A 100 -3.52 3.08 1.15
C PHE A 100 -4.30 2.68 -0.10
N TYR A 101 -4.95 1.51 -0.14
CA TYR A 101 -5.78 1.15 -1.28
C TYR A 101 -6.98 2.09 -1.45
N GLU A 102 -7.63 2.46 -0.36
CA GLU A 102 -8.71 3.45 -0.38
C GLU A 102 -8.22 4.81 -0.90
N LEU A 103 -7.04 5.24 -0.47
CA LEU A 103 -6.41 6.46 -0.96
C LEU A 103 -6.07 6.38 -2.45
N ALA A 104 -5.52 5.27 -2.92
CA ALA A 104 -5.17 5.07 -4.33
C ALA A 104 -6.39 5.08 -5.26
N LEU A 105 -7.54 4.63 -4.76
CA LEU A 105 -8.82 4.60 -5.48
C LEU A 105 -9.61 5.92 -5.36
N MET A 106 -9.15 6.86 -4.53
CA MET A 106 -9.82 8.14 -4.35
C MET A 106 -9.59 9.07 -5.55
N GLU A 107 -10.65 9.73 -6.01
CA GLU A 107 -10.59 10.70 -7.11
C GLU A 107 -9.55 11.81 -6.85
N PRO A 108 -8.77 12.25 -7.85
CA PRO A 108 -7.68 13.23 -7.66
C PRO A 108 -8.11 14.52 -6.96
N ASN A 109 -9.33 15.01 -7.25
CA ASN A 109 -9.89 16.20 -6.62
C ASN A 109 -10.13 15.99 -5.12
N ARG A 110 -10.61 14.80 -4.74
CA ARG A 110 -10.85 14.44 -3.34
C ARG A 110 -9.55 14.15 -2.59
N GLN A 111 -8.52 13.65 -3.28
CA GLN A 111 -7.20 13.53 -2.69
C GLN A 111 -6.57 14.91 -2.43
N GLN A 112 -6.77 15.88 -3.33
CA GLN A 112 -6.36 17.28 -3.11
C GLN A 112 -7.09 17.92 -1.93
N GLU A 113 -8.39 17.64 -1.75
CA GLU A 113 -9.15 18.07 -0.57
C GLU A 113 -8.56 17.49 0.72
N GLN A 114 -8.08 16.24 0.73
CA GLN A 114 -7.37 15.69 1.89
C GLN A 114 -6.04 16.40 2.22
N LYS A 115 -5.41 17.13 1.28
CA LYS A 115 -4.20 17.94 1.55
C LYS A 115 -4.49 19.08 2.53
N THR A 116 -5.64 19.72 2.38
CA THR A 116 -6.01 20.94 3.11
C THR A 116 -6.75 20.64 4.40
N LEU A 117 -7.25 19.42 4.57
CA LEU A 117 -7.92 19.00 5.79
C LEU A 117 -6.92 18.91 6.95
N PRO A 118 -7.22 19.55 8.11
CA PRO A 118 -6.41 19.40 9.31
C PRO A 118 -6.40 17.92 9.75
N LEU A 119 -5.32 17.47 10.41
CA LEU A 119 -5.07 16.05 10.71
C LEU A 119 -6.27 15.29 11.32
N HIS A 120 -7.06 15.97 12.16
CA HIS A 120 -8.25 15.40 12.81
C HIS A 120 -9.48 15.26 11.89
N MET A 121 -9.49 15.91 10.72
CA MET A 121 -10.57 15.88 9.73
C MET A 121 -10.28 15.02 8.51
N LYS A 122 -9.06 14.52 8.32
CA LYS A 122 -8.72 13.61 7.20
C LYS A 122 -9.57 12.32 7.18
N ARG A 123 -10.31 12.04 8.27
CA ARG A 123 -11.27 10.92 8.42
C ARG A 123 -12.75 11.32 8.31
N TYR A 124 -13.11 12.58 8.05
CA TYR A 124 -14.53 12.97 8.04
C TYR A 124 -15.18 12.71 6.67
N HIS A 125 -15.59 11.47 6.42
CA HIS A 125 -16.66 11.20 5.47
C HIS A 125 -18.00 11.47 6.17
N PRO A 126 -18.87 12.37 5.66
CA PRO A 126 -20.23 12.49 6.17
C PRO A 126 -21.00 11.22 5.79
N GLY A 127 -20.85 10.16 6.59
CA GLY A 127 -21.44 8.85 6.32
C GLY A 127 -20.86 7.65 7.07
N GLN A 128 -19.68 7.75 7.70
CA GLN A 128 -19.12 6.63 8.48
C GLN A 128 -18.92 7.02 9.94
N ARG A 129 -19.59 6.28 10.83
CA ARG A 129 -19.64 6.53 12.27
C ARG A 129 -18.27 6.37 12.93
N PRO A 130 -17.96 7.14 13.99
CA PRO A 130 -16.80 6.91 14.81
C PRO A 130 -17.09 5.74 15.75
N GLY A 131 -16.35 4.64 15.64
CA GLY A 131 -16.34 3.61 16.66
C GLY A 131 -16.17 2.20 16.14
N SER A 132 -14.93 1.73 16.12
CA SER A 132 -14.63 0.31 16.32
C SER A 132 -13.21 0.13 16.84
N CYS A 133 -12.92 0.81 17.95
CA CYS A 133 -12.04 0.26 18.96
C CYS A 133 -12.95 -0.31 20.05
N ALA A 134 -13.38 -1.56 19.89
CA ALA A 134 -14.12 -2.30 20.91
C ALA A 134 -13.79 -3.79 20.74
N TYR A 135 -12.83 -4.24 21.54
CA TYR A 135 -12.68 -5.66 21.84
C TYR A 135 -13.98 -6.13 22.49
N ARG A 136 -14.76 -6.96 21.78
CA ARG A 136 -15.82 -7.77 22.38
C ARG A 136 -15.76 -9.15 21.77
N LEU A 137 -15.28 -10.09 22.60
CA LEU A 137 -15.46 -11.52 22.45
C LEU A 137 -16.97 -11.76 22.44
N ASP A 138 -17.54 -12.10 21.29
CA ASP A 138 -18.67 -13.01 21.13
C ASP A 138 -18.91 -13.21 19.64
N GLY A 139 -19.06 -14.46 19.23
CA GLY A 139 -19.12 -14.86 17.85
C GLY A 139 -20.24 -14.17 17.08
N VAL A 140 -19.88 -13.68 15.89
CA VAL A 140 -20.59 -13.83 14.59
C VAL A 140 -20.02 -12.78 13.63
N ARG A 141 -19.30 -13.28 12.60
CA ARG A 141 -18.94 -12.63 11.32
C ARG A 141 -18.26 -11.26 11.41
N SER A 142 -16.93 -11.29 11.58
CA SER A 142 -16.05 -10.30 10.95
C SER A 142 -16.08 -10.54 9.43
N ARG A 143 -16.82 -9.68 8.71
CA ARG A 143 -16.88 -9.67 7.25
C ARG A 143 -15.80 -8.73 6.69
N VAL A 144 -14.56 -8.95 7.07
CA VAL A 144 -13.40 -8.85 6.18
C VAL A 144 -12.55 -10.10 6.45
N SER A 145 -13.13 -11.24 6.10
CA SER A 145 -12.41 -12.51 6.12
C SER A 145 -11.29 -12.44 5.07
N ARG A 146 -10.23 -13.24 5.26
CA ARG A 146 -9.16 -13.48 4.26
C ARG A 146 -9.71 -13.62 2.82
N SER A 147 -10.95 -14.11 2.70
CA SER A 147 -11.81 -14.05 1.50
C SER A 147 -11.75 -12.74 0.72
N TRP A 148 -11.81 -11.54 1.30
CA TRP A 148 -11.87 -10.30 0.50
C TRP A 148 -10.55 -10.00 -0.23
N ILE A 149 -9.41 -10.33 0.39
CA ILE A 149 -8.06 -10.22 -0.19
C ILE A 149 -7.79 -11.35 -1.21
N VAL A 150 -8.49 -12.48 -1.09
CA VAL A 150 -8.35 -13.65 -1.98
C VAL A 150 -9.37 -13.64 -3.14
N GLU A 151 -10.58 -13.10 -2.93
CA GLU A 151 -11.69 -13.00 -3.91
C GLU A 151 -11.51 -11.83 -4.87
N HIS A 152 -10.93 -10.71 -4.43
CA HIS A 152 -10.47 -9.68 -5.34
C HIS A 152 -9.11 -10.13 -5.86
N GLN A 153 -9.10 -10.80 -7.01
CA GLN A 153 -7.91 -11.19 -7.74
C GLN A 153 -6.92 -10.02 -7.93
N ILE A 154 -6.10 -9.75 -6.92
CA ILE A 154 -4.81 -9.10 -7.08
C ILE A 154 -3.93 -10.22 -7.64
N GLN A 155 -4.00 -10.39 -8.96
CA GLN A 155 -3.28 -11.44 -9.66
C GLN A 155 -1.79 -11.36 -9.29
N LEU A 156 -1.27 -12.52 -8.91
CA LEU A 156 0.15 -12.80 -8.80
C LEU A 156 0.76 -12.74 -10.20
N VAL A 157 1.11 -11.54 -10.69
CA VAL A 157 2.02 -11.31 -11.84
C VAL A 157 2.80 -9.99 -11.65
#